data_AF-A0A1F9DSV3-F1
#
_entry.id   AF-A0A1F9DSV3-F1
#
_cell.length_a   1.000
_cell.length_b   1.000
_cell.length_c   1.000
_cell.angle_alpha   90.00
_cell.angle_beta   90.00
_cell.angle_gamma   90.00
#
_symmetry.space_group_name_H-M   'P 1'
#
loop_
_entity.id
_entity.type
_entity.pdbx_description
1 polymer ?
#
loop_
_entity_poly.entity_id
_entity_poly.type
_entity_poly.pdbx_seq_one_letter_code
_entity_poly.pdbx_strand_id
1 'polypeptide(L)' 'MQLEVEVEGEWKPVVRYDCSHRFVHRDVYNLGGKQRKEELDLSYGEALTFADEDIDENWERYRSIFLHGGYP' A
#
# COMPACT_ATOMS: atom_id res chain seq x y z
N MET A 1 -4.26 -1.35 7.28
CA MET A 1 -4.84 -2.03 6.09
C MET A 1 -3.73 -2.31 5.10
N GLN A 2 -3.79 -3.41 4.36
CA GLN A 2 -2.77 -3.73 3.35
C GLN A 2 -3.34 -4.53 2.18
N LEU A 3 -2.71 -4.39 1.02
CA LEU A 3 -2.88 -5.26 -0.14
C LEU A 3 -1.62 -6.09 -0.32
N GLU A 4 -1.80 -7.39 -0.45
CA GLU A 4 -0.73 -8.34 -0.74
C GLU A 4 -1.04 -9.08 -2.05
N VAL A 5 0.02 -9.44 -2.78
CA VAL A 5 -0.08 -10.24 -4.01
C VAL A 5 0.87 -11.42 -3.90
N GLU A 6 0.39 -12.60 -4.26
CA GLU A 6 1.21 -13.80 -4.34
C GLU A 6 2.09 -13.76 -5.61
N VAL A 7 3.40 -13.88 -5.42
CA VAL A 7 4.41 -13.96 -6.48
C VAL A 7 5.32 -15.14 -6.16
N GLU A 8 5.38 -16.12 -7.06
CA GLU A 8 6.23 -17.32 -6.92
C GLU A 8 5.97 -18.12 -5.61
N GLY A 9 4.72 -18.11 -5.12
CA GLY A 9 4.33 -18.80 -3.88
C GLY A 9 4.64 -18.00 -2.60
N GLU A 10 5.10 -16.76 -2.72
CA GLU A 10 5.32 -15.84 -1.61
C GLU A 10 4.33 -14.67 -1.67
N TRP A 11 3.66 -14.38 -0.54
CA TRP A 11 2.86 -13.18 -0.40
C TRP A 11 3.76 -11.97 -0.20
N LYS A 12 3.63 -10.98 -1.09
CA LYS A 12 4.41 -9.75 -1.02
C LYS A 12 3.49 -8.55 -0.80
N PRO A 13 3.83 -7.64 0.12
CA PRO A 13 3.07 -6.41 0.29
C PRO A 13 3.20 -5.55 -0.97
N VAL A 14 2.10 -4.95 -1.40
CA VAL A 14 2.06 -4.00 -2.52
C VAL A 14 1.86 -2.58 -2.00
N VAL A 15 0.85 -2.40 -1.14
CA VAL A 15 0.58 -1.15 -0.45
C VAL A 15 0.15 -1.43 0.99
N ARG A 16 0.64 -0.64 1.93
CA ARG A 16 0.29 -0.72 3.35
C ARG A 16 -0.01 0.68 3.90
N TYR A 17 -1.11 0.76 4.64
CA TYR A 17 -1.52 1.93 5.40
C TYR A 17 -1.25 1.70 6.88
N ASP A 18 -0.50 2.61 7.49
CA ASP A 18 -0.15 2.56 8.91
C ASP A 18 -0.46 3.89 9.61
N CYS A 19 -0.95 3.77 10.85
CA CYS A 19 -1.46 4.84 11.71
C CYS A 19 -0.72 4.88 13.06
N SER A 20 0.41 4.18 13.21
CA SER A 20 1.06 4.00 14.52
C SER A 20 1.91 5.18 15.00
N HIS A 21 2.18 6.18 14.15
CA HIS A 21 3.18 7.22 14.46
C HIS A 21 2.77 8.64 14.05
N ARG A 22 1.99 9.35 14.87
CA ARG A 22 1.67 10.81 14.78
C ARG A 22 1.03 11.34 13.48
N PHE A 23 1.12 10.59 12.38
CA PHE A 23 0.64 10.87 11.04
C PHE A 23 0.33 9.54 10.33
N VAL A 24 -0.60 9.59 9.39
CA VAL A 24 -0.98 8.47 8.55
C VAL A 24 0.04 8.37 7.42
N HIS A 25 0.51 7.18 7.09
CA HIS A 25 1.36 7.00 5.93
C HIS A 25 0.98 5.79 5.10
N ARG A 26 1.25 5.93 3.80
CA ARG A 26 1.13 4.89 2.78
C ARG A 26 2.53 4.43 2.38
N ASP A 27 2.79 3.15 2.59
CA ASP A 27 3.98 2.48 2.09
C ASP A 27 3.62 1.76 0.79
N VAL A 28 4.28 2.10 -0.31
CA VAL A 28 4.18 1.33 -1.57
C VAL A 28 5.47 0.56 -1.79
N TYR A 29 5.34 -0.71 -2.19
CA TYR A 29 6.45 -1.64 -2.32
C TYR A 29 6.66 -2.03 -3.78
N ASN A 30 7.85 -2.51 -4.11
CA ASN A 30 8.12 -3.20 -5.36
C ASN A 30 8.48 -4.68 -5.17
N LEU A 31 8.64 -5.39 -6.28
CA LEU A 31 8.96 -6.83 -6.28
C LEU A 31 10.24 -7.18 -5.52
N GLY A 32 11.19 -6.23 -5.44
CA GLY A 32 12.43 -6.37 -4.69
C GLY A 32 12.31 -6.06 -3.20
N GLY A 33 11.11 -5.71 -2.72
CA GLY A 33 10.85 -5.39 -1.31
C GLY A 33 11.32 -4.01 -0.88
N LYS A 34 11.76 -3.15 -1.81
CA LYS A 34 11.99 -1.75 -1.48
C LYS A 34 10.66 -1.03 -1.35
N GLN A 35 10.65 0.00 -0.51
CA GLN A 35 9.46 0.76 -0.18
C GLN A 35 9.68 2.27 -0.34
N ARG A 36 8.60 2.96 -0.71
CA ARG A 36 8.47 4.42 -0.60
C ARG A 36 7.39 4.76 0.41
N LYS A 37 7.74 5.62 1.37
CA LYS A 37 6.80 6.24 2.31
C LYS A 37 6.18 7.50 1.71
N GLU A 38 4.88 7.61 1.87
CA GLU A 38 4.11 8.81 1.56
C GLU A 38 3.30 9.19 2.79
N GLU A 39 3.56 10.38 3.33
CA GLU A 39 2.76 10.95 4.41
C GLU A 39 1.41 11.41 3.84
N LEU A 40 0.34 11.09 4.55
CA LEU A 40 -1.02 11.50 4.21
C LEU A 40 -1.49 12.50 5.26
N ASP A 41 -2.00 13.64 4.77
CA ASP A 41 -2.63 14.65 5.61
C ASP A 41 -4.06 14.24 5.95
N LEU A 42 -4.17 13.19 6.77
CA LEU A 42 -5.43 12.60 7.21
C LEU A 42 -5.41 12.47 8.74
N SER A 43 -6.57 12.68 9.36
CA SER A 43 -6.72 12.28 10.76
C SER A 43 -6.73 10.74 10.88
N TYR A 44 -6.43 10.24 12.07
CA TYR A 44 -6.52 8.80 12.35
C TYR A 44 -7.91 8.21 12.12
N GLY A 45 -8.96 9.01 12.34
CA GLY A 45 -10.34 8.57 12.13
C GLY A 45 -10.68 8.38 10.65
N GLU A 46 -10.06 9.19 9.77
CA GLU A 46 -10.25 9.11 8.32
C GLU A 46 -9.36 8.05 7.67
N ALA A 47 -8.20 7.77 8.29
CA ALA A 47 -7.18 6.89 7.75
C ALA A 47 -7.68 5.49 7.39
N LEU A 48 -8.51 4.90 8.24
CA LEU A 48 -9.01 3.54 8.03
C LEU A 48 -9.97 3.49 6.83
N THR A 49 -10.93 4.41 6.79
CA THR A 49 -11.90 4.51 5.70
C THR A 49 -11.19 4.80 4.38
N PHE A 50 -10.28 5.78 4.38
CA PHE A 50 -9.48 6.11 3.19
C PHE A 50 -8.68 4.91 2.69
N ALA A 51 -8.03 4.17 3.60
CA ALA A 51 -7.24 3.01 3.22
C ALA A 51 -8.09 1.87 2.64
N ASP A 52 -9.31 1.69 3.13
CA ASP A 52 -10.26 0.69 2.62
C ASP A 52 -10.76 1.08 1.23
N GLU A 53 -11.23 2.32 1.07
CA GLU A 53 -11.72 2.87 -0.20
C GLU A 53 -10.62 2.89 -1.28
N ASP A 54 -9.41 3.35 -0.94
CA ASP A 54 -8.30 3.40 -1.91
C ASP A 54 -7.90 2.00 -2.38
N ILE A 55 -7.87 1.00 -1.49
CA ILE A 55 -7.58 -0.38 -1.88
C ILE A 55 -8.71 -0.94 -2.75
N ASP A 56 -9.98 -0.78 -2.36
CA ASP A 56 -11.12 -1.30 -3.12
C ASP A 56 -11.19 -0.70 -4.53
N GLU A 57 -10.95 0.60 -4.67
CA GLU A 57 -11.00 1.30 -5.95
C GLU A 57 -9.75 1.04 -6.84
N ASN A 58 -8.58 0.81 -6.25
CA ASN A 58 -7.31 0.82 -7.00
C ASN A 58 -6.53 -0.50 -6.97
N TRP A 59 -7.02 -1.57 -6.33
CA TRP A 59 -6.24 -2.82 -6.16
C TRP A 59 -5.72 -3.40 -7.48
N GLU A 60 -6.50 -3.39 -8.57
CA GLU A 60 -6.07 -3.92 -9.87
C GLU A 60 -4.88 -3.12 -10.42
N ARG A 61 -4.92 -1.80 -10.27
CA ARG A 61 -3.86 -0.90 -10.68
C ARG A 61 -2.62 -1.10 -9.83
N TYR A 62 -2.76 -1.18 -8.50
CA TYR A 62 -1.64 -1.46 -7.60
C TYR A 62 -0.96 -2.79 -7.95
N ARG A 63 -1.74 -3.85 -8.12
CA ARG A 63 -1.24 -5.17 -8.53
C ARG A 63 -0.55 -5.11 -9.88
N SER A 64 -1.15 -4.44 -10.88
CA SER A 64 -0.56 -4.31 -12.21
C SER A 64 0.79 -3.58 -12.15
N ILE A 65 0.85 -2.42 -11.50
CA ILE A 65 2.11 -1.66 -11.36
C ILE A 65 3.17 -2.52 -10.65
N PHE A 66 2.81 -3.19 -9.56
CA PHE A 66 3.71 -4.06 -8.81
C PHE A 66 4.30 -5.19 -9.67
N LEU A 67 3.45 -5.95 -10.36
CA LEU A 67 3.87 -7.09 -11.17
C LEU A 67 4.69 -6.70 -12.41
N HIS A 68 4.53 -5.46 -12.91
CA HIS A 68 5.32 -4.93 -14.01
C HIS A 68 6.61 -4.20 -13.55
N GLY A 69 6.99 -4.33 -12.28
CA GLY A 69 8.22 -3.75 -11.74
C GLY A 69 8.14 -2.24 -11.46
N GLY A 70 6.94 -1.70 -11.31
CA GLY A 70 6.72 -0.35 -10.81
C GLY A 70 6.86 -0.24 -9.29
N TYR A 71 6.75 1.00 -8.80
CA TYR A 71 7.09 1.44 -7.45
C TYR A 71 8.59 1.24 -7.05
N PRO A 72 9.15 2.07 -6.15
CA PRO A 72 10.59 2.09 -5.87
C PRO A 72 11.01 1.60 -4.48
#